data_AF-A0A4U3AH80-F1
#
_entry.id   AF-A0A4U3AH80-F1
#
_cell.length_a   1.000
_cell.length_b   1.000
_cell.length_c   1.000
_cell.angle_alpha   90.00
_cell.angle_beta   90.00
_cell.angle_gamma   90.00
#
_symmetry.space_group_name_H-M   'P 1'
#
loop_
_entity.id
_entity.type
_entity.pdbx_description
1 polymer ?
#
loop_
_entity_poly.entity_id
_entity_poly.type
_entity_poly.pdbx_seq_one_letter_code
_entity_poly.pdbx_strand_id
1 'polypeptide(L)' 'MNRGRDVMSKFTVASNGALETTLRGAEVLSTPLLNKGVAFTQEEREELGLKGLLPPAVL' A
#
# COMPACT_ATOMS: atom_id res chain seq x y z
N MET A 1 -6.01 -26.70 -14.22
CA MET A 1 -4.92 -25.76 -14.54
C MET A 1 -5.46 -24.75 -15.52
N ASN A 2 -5.85 -23.55 -15.05
CA ASN A 2 -6.18 -22.35 -15.81
C ASN A 2 -6.70 -21.31 -14.80
N ARG A 3 -5.81 -20.76 -13.95
CA ARG A 3 -6.14 -19.51 -13.27
C ARG A 3 -6.04 -18.44 -14.36
N GLY A 4 -7.19 -17.86 -14.71
CA GLY A 4 -7.27 -16.74 -15.62
C GLY A 4 -6.21 -15.71 -15.25
N ARG A 5 -5.57 -15.13 -16.26
CA ARG A 5 -4.66 -14.01 -16.11
C ARG A 5 -5.40 -12.92 -15.31
N ASP A 6 -5.09 -12.81 -14.03
CA ASP A 6 -5.55 -11.70 -13.22
C ASP A 6 -4.88 -10.45 -13.79
N VAL A 7 -5.73 -9.64 -14.40
CA VAL A 7 -5.62 -8.21 -14.61
C VAL A 7 -4.62 -7.54 -13.65
N MET A 8 -3.58 -6.89 -14.20
CA MET A 8 -2.83 -5.78 -13.59
C MET A 8 -2.68 -5.86 -12.05
N SER A 9 -1.71 -6.64 -11.56
CA SER A 9 -1.42 -6.70 -10.13
C SER A 9 -1.21 -5.27 -9.58
N LYS A 10 -2.04 -4.85 -8.63
CA LYS A 10 -2.01 -3.50 -8.03
C LYS A 10 -0.71 -3.18 -7.30
N PHE A 11 0.10 -4.20 -7.03
CA PHE A 11 1.40 -4.13 -6.40
C PHE A 11 2.27 -5.33 -6.84
N THR A 12 3.58 -5.21 -6.67
CA THR A 12 4.57 -6.27 -6.86
C THR A 12 5.23 -6.63 -5.54
N VAL A 13 5.79 -7.83 -5.45
CA VAL A 13 6.59 -8.26 -4.30
C VAL A 13 8.06 -8.19 -4.71
N ALA A 14 8.83 -7.34 -4.05
CA ALA A 14 10.26 -7.23 -4.26
C ALA A 14 11.01 -8.45 -3.69
N SER A 15 12.25 -8.66 -4.11
CA SER A 15 13.08 -9.81 -3.68
C SER A 15 13.30 -9.89 -2.17
N ASN A 16 13.17 -8.76 -1.45
CA ASN A 16 13.27 -8.69 0.01
C ASN A 16 11.92 -8.90 0.73
N GLY A 17 10.85 -9.20 -0.01
CA GLY A 17 9.51 -9.39 0.52
C GLY A 17 8.70 -8.10 0.71
N ALA A 18 9.25 -6.92 0.37
CA ALA A 18 8.49 -5.68 0.41
C ALA A 18 7.41 -5.64 -0.69
N LEU A 19 6.31 -4.94 -0.42
CA LEU A 19 5.27 -4.68 -1.42
C LEU A 19 5.50 -3.30 -2.05
N GLU A 20 5.55 -3.25 -3.37
CA GLU A 20 5.74 -2.03 -4.14
C GLU A 20 4.47 -1.70 -4.94
N THR A 21 4.03 -0.45 -4.94
CA THR A 21 2.78 -0.05 -5.61
C THR A 21 2.85 1.34 -6.20
N THR A 22 2.09 1.55 -7.27
CA THR A 22 1.82 2.88 -7.84
C THR A 22 0.57 3.54 -7.25
N LEU A 23 -0.21 2.83 -6.42
CA LEU A 23 -1.41 3.37 -5.77
C LEU A 23 -1.07 4.49 -4.79
N ARG A 24 -2.00 5.42 -4.59
CA ARG A 24 -1.85 6.56 -3.66
C ARG A 24 -3.12 6.81 -2.85
N GLY A 25 -2.98 7.51 -1.73
CA GLY A 25 -4.09 7.98 -0.90
C GLY A 25 -5.03 6.85 -0.49
N ALA A 26 -6.33 7.07 -0.68
CA ALA A 26 -7.38 6.13 -0.31
C ALA A 26 -7.29 4.77 -1.03
N GLU A 27 -6.67 4.69 -2.21
CA GLU A 27 -6.50 3.41 -2.93
C GLU A 27 -5.54 2.47 -2.20
N VAL A 28 -4.52 3.01 -1.53
CA VAL A 28 -3.61 2.24 -0.66
C VAL A 28 -4.37 1.73 0.55
N LEU A 29 -5.16 2.58 1.20
CA LEU A 29 -5.93 2.24 2.40
C LEU A 29 -7.06 1.23 2.12
N SER A 30 -7.64 1.26 0.93
CA SER A 30 -8.68 0.33 0.49
C SER A 30 -8.14 -1.00 -0.03
N THR A 31 -6.83 -1.15 -0.18
CA THR A 31 -6.19 -2.41 -0.58
C THR A 31 -5.65 -3.12 0.66
N PRO A 32 -6.31 -4.20 1.17
CA PRO A 32 -5.98 -4.78 2.47
C PRO A 32 -4.53 -5.24 2.63
N LEU A 33 -3.90 -5.73 1.56
CA LEU A 33 -2.51 -6.18 1.59
C LEU A 33 -1.49 -5.03 1.67
N LEU A 34 -1.86 -3.83 1.23
CA LEU A 34 -1.01 -2.64 1.31
C LEU A 34 -1.28 -1.83 2.58
N ASN A 35 -2.47 -1.93 3.15
CA ASN A 35 -2.88 -1.12 4.28
C ASN A 35 -2.21 -1.55 5.60
N LYS A 36 -1.30 -0.71 6.10
CA LYS A 36 -0.65 -0.88 7.41
C LYS A 36 -1.33 -0.09 8.55
N GLY A 37 -2.47 0.54 8.27
CA GLY A 37 -3.18 1.39 9.24
C GLY A 37 -2.31 2.54 9.71
N VAL A 38 -2.16 2.71 11.03
CA VAL A 38 -1.31 3.76 11.61
C VAL A 38 0.18 3.39 11.64
N ALA A 39 0.56 2.15 11.28
CA ALA A 39 1.95 1.70 11.24
C ALA A 39 2.72 2.17 9.99
N PHE A 40 2.12 2.98 9.12
CA PHE A 40 2.89 3.69 8.10
C PHE A 40 3.81 4.72 8.74
N THR A 41 5.09 4.67 8.39
CA THR A 41 6.08 5.67 8.81
C THR A 41 5.75 7.04 8.24
N GLN A 42 6.39 8.09 8.76
CA GLN A 42 6.11 9.43 8.29
C GLN A 42 6.50 9.63 6.80
N GLU A 43 7.59 9.01 6.38
CA GLU A 43 8.08 8.98 5.00
C GLU A 43 7.12 8.23 4.07
N GLU A 44 6.68 7.03 4.44
CA GLU A 44 5.71 6.29 3.64
C GLU A 44 4.39 7.05 3.49
N ARG A 45 3.94 7.74 4.55
CA ARG A 45 2.75 8.59 4.48
C ARG A 45 2.92 9.76 3.51
N GLU A 46 4.13 10.27 3.34
CA GLU A 46 4.45 11.31 2.36
C GLU A 46 4.45 10.73 0.95
N GLU A 47 5.21 9.68 0.72
CA GLU A 47 5.37 9.06 -0.61
C GLU A 47 4.08 8.46 -1.16
N LEU A 48 3.25 7.89 -0.29
CA LEU A 48 1.97 7.28 -0.64
C LEU A 48 0.80 8.26 -0.62
N GLY A 49 1.02 9.53 -0.23
CA GLY A 49 -0.04 10.55 -0.20
C GLY A 49 -1.11 10.30 0.87
N LEU A 50 -0.69 9.87 2.06
CA LEU A 50 -1.58 9.53 3.20
C LEU A 50 -1.69 10.67 4.23
N LYS A 51 -0.97 11.78 4.05
CA LYS A 51 -1.09 12.96 4.92
C LYS A 51 -2.54 13.44 5.00
N GLY A 52 -3.05 13.58 6.22
CA GLY A 52 -4.44 13.96 6.49
C GLY A 52 -5.48 12.83 6.39
N LEU A 53 -5.10 11.64 5.91
CA LEU A 53 -6.00 10.48 5.83
C LEU A 53 -5.88 9.52 7.02
N LEU A 54 -4.82 9.67 7.82
CA LEU A 54 -4.55 8.85 9.00
C LEU A 54 -4.42 9.73 10.25
N PRO A 55 -4.75 9.20 11.45
CA PRO A 55 -4.44 9.86 12.71
C PRO A 55 -2.95 10.24 12.80
N PRO A 56 -2.58 11.32 13.51
CA PRO A 56 -1.19 11.80 13.57
C PRO A 56 -0.24 10.83 14.28
N ALA A 57 -0.75 9.97 15.16
CA ALA A 57 0.06 8.96 15.83
C ALA A 57 0.54 7.88 14.83
N VAL A 58 1.80 7.50 14.96
CA VAL A 58 2.40 6.32 14.33
C VAL A 58 2.65 5.30 15.44
N LEU A 59 2.29 4.03 15.21
CA LEU A 59 2.48 2.92 16.17
C LEU A 59 3.73 2.11 15.85
#